data_AF-A0A8H7VF53-F1
#
_entry.id   AF-A0A8H7VF53-F1
#
_cell.length_a   1.000
_cell.length_b   1.000
_cell.length_c   1.000
_cell.angle_alpha   90.00
_cell.angle_beta   90.00
_cell.angle_gamma   90.00
#
_symmetry.space_group_name_H-M   'P 1'
#
loop_
_entity.id
_entity.type
_entity.pdbx_description
1 polymer ?
#
loop_
_entity_poly.entity_id
_entity_poly.type
_entity_poly.pdbx_seq_one_letter_code
_entity_poly.pdbx_strand_id
1 'polypeptide(L)'
;MVYINWDSCFPVADLPIPQWYSVQSVAEYLGHLRSYIILDSKKIMNIPLLTSTQIPASETERFQGCFICESIGDWGFNLNKLSWMLVKLNSRPSFRISSMIELKILRLIHDLRKAIESKVNFIDKVSFESRYGLIWKAEKEEEEHDVTKCSNVFCQYYKDTIFYISCLLLGKSIKKSNK
;
A
#
# COMPACT_ATOMS: atom_id res chain seq x y z
N MET A 1 2.16 16.80 -4.56
CA MET A 1 1.52 15.59 -5.11
C MET A 1 1.01 14.74 -3.96
N VAL A 2 -0.25 14.30 -4.01
CA VAL A 2 -0.89 13.52 -2.93
C VAL A 2 -1.99 12.61 -3.49
N TYR A 3 -2.36 11.57 -2.74
CA TYR A 3 -3.63 10.85 -2.94
C TYR A 3 -4.78 11.67 -2.35
N ILE A 4 -5.66 12.20 -3.20
CA ILE A 4 -6.72 13.13 -2.78
C ILE A 4 -7.85 12.48 -1.97
N ASN A 5 -7.92 11.16 -2.00
CA ASN A 5 -8.98 10.37 -1.38
C ASN A 5 -8.43 9.31 -0.42
N TRP A 6 -7.21 9.50 0.08
CA TRP A 6 -6.53 8.57 0.97
C TRP A 6 -7.38 8.19 2.19
N ASP A 7 -7.89 9.19 2.93
CA ASP A 7 -8.67 9.00 4.15
C ASP A 7 -10.01 8.30 3.92
N SER A 8 -10.58 8.45 2.72
CA SER A 8 -11.83 7.78 2.36
C SER A 8 -11.64 6.29 2.05
N CYS A 9 -10.43 5.91 1.61
CA CYS A 9 -10.10 4.55 1.18
C CYS A 9 -9.43 3.73 2.29
N PHE A 10 -8.71 4.39 3.19
CA PHE A 10 -8.08 3.79 4.37
C PHE A 10 -8.64 4.45 5.63
N PRO A 11 -9.90 4.15 6.00
CA PRO A 11 -10.43 4.62 7.27
C PRO A 11 -9.56 4.10 8.41
N VAL A 12 -9.35 4.93 9.44
CA VAL A 12 -8.55 4.68 10.66
C VAL A 12 -9.19 3.61 11.56
N ALA A 13 -9.87 2.61 10.99
CA ALA A 13 -10.51 1.55 11.75
C ALA A 13 -9.45 0.59 12.33
N ASP A 14 -9.70 0.09 13.54
CA ASP A 14 -8.89 -0.85 14.34
C ASP A 14 -8.65 -2.24 13.69
N LEU A 15 -8.73 -2.34 12.37
CA LEU A 15 -8.47 -3.57 11.63
C LEU A 15 -6.97 -3.83 11.56
N PRO A 16 -6.55 -5.12 11.63
CA PRO A 16 -5.15 -5.47 11.45
C PRO A 16 -4.68 -5.04 10.06
N ILE A 17 -3.70 -4.13 10.03
CA ILE A 17 -3.09 -3.64 8.80
C ILE A 17 -2.36 -4.82 8.15
N PRO A 18 -2.71 -5.20 6.91
CA PRO A 18 -2.07 -6.33 6.25
C PRO A 18 -0.58 -6.04 6.01
N GLN A 19 0.25 -7.07 6.13
CA GLN A 19 1.68 -6.94 5.86
C GLN A 19 1.97 -6.90 4.36
N TRP A 20 2.96 -6.11 3.99
CA TRP A 20 3.46 -5.99 2.63
C TRP A 20 4.90 -6.45 2.55
N TYR A 21 5.24 -7.14 1.46
CA TYR A 21 6.57 -7.66 1.20
C TYR A 21 7.00 -7.27 -0.20
N SER A 22 8.20 -6.74 -0.36
CA SER A 22 8.75 -6.55 -1.71
C SER A 22 8.97 -7.92 -2.34
N VAL A 23 8.71 -8.05 -3.64
CA VAL A 23 8.92 -9.33 -4.33
C VAL A 23 10.37 -9.81 -4.18
N GLN A 24 11.31 -8.87 -4.18
CA GLN A 24 12.73 -9.15 -3.96
C GLN A 24 12.99 -9.74 -2.57
N SER A 25 12.42 -9.16 -1.50
CA SER A 25 12.66 -9.67 -0.14
C SER A 25 12.11 -11.09 0.04
N VAL A 26 10.95 -11.38 -0.54
CA VAL A 26 10.38 -12.74 -0.52
C VAL A 26 11.26 -13.71 -1.30
N ALA A 27 11.76 -13.34 -2.48
CA ALA A 27 12.62 -14.19 -3.29
C ALA A 27 13.94 -14.53 -2.58
N GLU A 28 14.59 -13.52 -1.99
CA GLU A 28 15.83 -13.69 -1.21
C GLU A 28 15.60 -14.55 0.03
N TYR A 29 14.51 -14.27 0.77
CA TYR A 29 14.11 -15.06 1.93
C TYR A 29 13.92 -16.54 1.59
N LEU A 30 13.17 -16.86 0.52
CA LEU A 30 12.96 -18.24 0.08
C LEU A 30 14.26 -18.92 -0.37
N GLY A 31 15.18 -18.17 -0.98
CA GLY A 31 16.52 -18.63 -1.33
C GLY A 31 17.34 -19.01 -0.09
N HIS A 32 17.43 -18.10 0.87
CA HIS A 32 18.13 -18.34 2.14
C HIS A 32 17.51 -19.49 2.94
N LEU A 33 16.18 -19.57 2.98
CA LEU A 33 15.47 -20.62 3.69
C LEU A 33 15.72 -22.00 3.09
N ARG A 34 15.75 -22.09 1.75
CA ARG A 34 16.12 -23.33 1.06
C ARG A 34 17.52 -23.78 1.44
N SER A 35 18.50 -22.87 1.43
CA SER A 35 19.88 -23.17 1.82
C SER A 35 19.98 -23.61 3.27
N TYR A 36 19.26 -22.94 4.18
CA TYR A 36 19.18 -23.30 5.60
C TYR A 36 18.69 -24.74 5.82
N ILE A 37 17.65 -25.15 5.10
CA ILE A 37 17.08 -26.51 5.23
C ILE A 37 18.02 -27.57 4.65
N ILE A 38 18.61 -27.31 3.48
CA ILE A 38 19.47 -28.30 2.78
C ILE A 38 20.78 -28.53 3.53
N LEU A 39 21.40 -27.47 4.05
CA LEU A 39 22.72 -27.57 4.67
C LEU A 39 22.67 -28.10 6.11
N ASP A 40 21.48 -28.43 6.62
CA ASP A 40 21.21 -28.81 8.03
C ASP A 40 21.96 -27.91 9.02
N SER A 41 22.08 -26.62 8.69
CA SER A 41 22.86 -25.64 9.44
C SER A 41 22.14 -25.18 10.72
N LYS A 42 21.18 -25.97 11.21
CA LYS A 42 20.33 -25.74 12.39
C LYS A 42 21.13 -25.41 13.65
N LYS A 43 22.42 -25.79 13.71
CA LYS A 43 23.33 -25.52 14.84
C LYS A 43 24.18 -24.25 14.70
N ILE A 44 24.29 -23.66 13.50
CA ILE A 44 25.27 -22.60 13.21
C ILE A 44 24.59 -21.34 12.62
N MET A 45 23.48 -21.48 11.90
CA MET A 45 22.78 -20.36 11.27
C MET A 45 21.48 -20.01 11.99
N ASN A 46 21.23 -18.72 12.18
CA ASN A 46 19.92 -18.21 12.57
C ASN A 46 18.90 -18.50 11.46
N ILE A 47 17.67 -18.82 11.85
CA ILE A 47 16.57 -19.01 10.90
C ILE A 47 16.40 -17.69 10.12
N PRO A 48 16.37 -17.73 8.77
CA PRO A 48 16.11 -16.53 7.99
C PRO A 48 14.81 -15.87 8.42
N LEU A 49 14.82 -14.54 8.50
CA LEU A 49 13.64 -13.73 8.82
C LEU A 49 13.16 -13.02 7.56
N LEU A 50 11.85 -13.05 7.33
CA LEU A 50 11.23 -12.31 6.24
C LEU A 50 10.86 -10.91 6.75
N THR A 51 11.44 -9.88 6.15
CA THR A 51 11.13 -8.49 6.48
C THR A 51 9.84 -8.04 5.78
N SER A 52 8.86 -7.63 6.57
CA SER A 52 7.64 -6.96 6.12
C SER A 52 7.73 -5.45 6.31
N THR A 53 7.00 -4.70 5.49
CA THR A 53 6.70 -3.30 5.74
C THR A 53 5.20 -3.12 5.97
N GLN A 54 4.84 -2.00 6.60
CA GLN A 54 3.47 -1.47 6.48
C GLN A 54 3.23 -1.03 5.03
N ILE A 55 1.97 -0.69 4.70
CA ILE A 55 1.53 -0.29 3.35
C ILE A 55 2.62 0.58 2.69
N PRO A 56 3.18 0.20 1.52
CA PRO A 56 4.31 0.89 0.89
C PRO A 56 3.84 2.12 0.09
N ALA A 57 2.95 2.90 0.71
CA ALA A 57 2.38 4.14 0.21
C ALA A 57 1.81 4.93 1.39
N SER A 58 1.73 6.25 1.24
CA SER A 58 1.06 7.15 2.18
C SER A 58 0.29 8.22 1.39
N GLU A 59 -0.48 9.09 2.07
CA GLU A 59 -1.14 10.23 1.41
C GLU A 59 -0.16 11.04 0.55
N THR A 60 1.07 11.24 1.04
CA THR A 60 2.12 12.03 0.39
C THR A 60 3.14 11.22 -0.39
N GLU A 61 3.12 9.89 -0.29
CA GLU A 61 4.06 9.00 -0.96
C GLU A 61 3.32 8.01 -1.86
N ARG A 62 3.54 8.16 -3.17
CA ARG A 62 2.91 7.28 -4.16
C ARG A 62 3.48 5.87 -4.03
N PHE A 63 2.64 4.88 -4.30
CA PHE A 63 3.08 3.48 -4.37
C PHE A 63 4.10 3.30 -5.49
N GLN A 64 5.25 2.67 -5.20
CA GLN A 64 6.32 2.43 -6.17
C GLN A 64 6.84 1.01 -6.10
N GLY A 65 6.95 0.33 -7.24
CA GLY A 65 7.53 -1.02 -7.33
C GLY A 65 6.46 -2.12 -7.43
N CYS A 66 6.83 -3.32 -7.00
CA CYS A 66 5.99 -4.51 -7.02
C CYS A 66 6.05 -5.22 -5.67
N PHE A 67 4.88 -5.44 -5.08
CA PHE A 67 4.75 -6.03 -3.76
C PHE A 67 3.79 -7.21 -3.75
N ILE A 68 3.95 -8.01 -2.71
CA ILE A 68 3.04 -9.07 -2.31
C ILE A 68 2.36 -8.60 -1.01
N CYS A 69 1.05 -8.71 -0.95
CA CYS A 69 0.26 -8.39 0.24
C CYS A 69 -0.25 -9.66 0.88
N GLU A 70 -0.16 -9.76 2.20
CA GLU A 70 -0.60 -10.93 2.96
C GLU A 70 -2.07 -11.27 2.72
N SER A 71 -2.92 -10.25 2.60
CA SER A 71 -4.37 -10.39 2.44
C SER A 71 -4.84 -10.67 1.00
N ILE A 72 -3.92 -10.83 0.05
CA ILE A 72 -4.24 -10.94 -1.38
C ILE A 72 -3.78 -12.28 -1.93
N GLY A 73 -4.74 -13.07 -2.41
CA GLY A 73 -4.53 -14.43 -2.87
C GLY A 73 -4.11 -15.37 -1.72
N ASP A 74 -3.28 -16.35 -2.03
CA ASP A 74 -2.86 -17.39 -1.08
C ASP A 74 -1.52 -17.08 -0.37
N TRP A 75 -0.98 -15.87 -0.55
CA TRP A 75 0.34 -15.51 -0.03
C TRP A 75 0.41 -15.59 1.49
N GLY A 76 -0.51 -14.94 2.21
CA GLY A 76 -0.53 -14.98 3.67
C GLY A 76 -0.69 -16.39 4.22
N PHE A 77 -1.59 -17.18 3.64
CA PHE A 77 -1.78 -18.57 4.03
C PHE A 77 -0.50 -19.40 3.86
N ASN A 78 0.15 -19.29 2.70
CA ASN A 78 1.34 -20.08 2.41
C ASN A 78 2.56 -19.64 3.24
N LEU A 79 2.73 -18.35 3.50
CA LEU A 79 3.78 -17.83 4.38
C LEU A 79 3.57 -18.28 5.84
N ASN A 80 2.34 -18.23 6.33
CA ASN A 80 2.00 -18.71 7.68
C ASN A 80 2.20 -20.23 7.81
N LYS A 81 1.79 -20.99 6.79
CA LYS A 81 2.03 -22.44 6.71
C LYS A 81 3.52 -22.76 6.71
N LEU A 82 4.32 -22.00 5.98
CA LEU A 82 5.78 -22.14 5.94
C LEU A 82 6.40 -21.88 7.32
N SER A 83 6.04 -20.77 7.96
CA SER A 83 6.50 -20.42 9.31
C SER A 83 6.19 -21.52 10.33
N TRP A 84 4.95 -22.04 10.33
CA TRP A 84 4.55 -23.11 11.23
C TRP A 84 5.31 -24.43 10.97
N MET A 85 5.57 -24.78 9.72
CA MET A 85 6.37 -25.96 9.39
C MET A 85 7.82 -25.81 9.84
N LEU A 86 8.40 -24.61 9.77
CA LEU A 86 9.75 -24.33 10.27
C LEU A 86 9.83 -24.48 11.80
N VAL A 87 8.84 -23.96 12.54
CA VAL A 87 8.76 -24.17 13.99
C VAL A 87 8.73 -25.67 14.30
N LYS A 88 7.89 -26.44 13.60
CA LYS A 88 7.82 -27.89 13.77
C LYS A 88 9.12 -28.63 13.44
N LEU A 89 9.84 -28.16 12.42
CA LEU A 89 11.14 -28.70 12.05
C LEU A 89 12.15 -28.50 13.18
N ASN A 90 12.16 -27.31 13.81
CA ASN A 90 13.11 -26.96 14.86
C ASN A 90 12.77 -27.53 16.24
N SER A 91 11.49 -27.79 16.52
CA SER A 91 11.07 -28.34 17.82
C SER A 91 11.30 -29.84 18.00
N ARG A 92 11.84 -30.58 17.02
CA ARG A 92 11.93 -32.06 17.08
C ARG A 92 13.38 -32.56 17.10
N PRO A 93 13.80 -33.28 18.17
CA PRO A 93 15.18 -33.78 18.32
C PRO A 93 15.53 -35.05 17.51
N SER A 94 14.65 -35.56 16.64
CA SER A 94 14.84 -36.88 16.01
C SER A 94 15.01 -36.84 14.47
N PHE A 95 16.10 -37.42 13.98
CA PHE A 95 16.51 -37.46 12.57
C PHE A 95 15.49 -38.08 11.58
N ARG A 96 14.70 -39.10 11.98
CA ARG A 96 13.85 -39.84 11.02
C ARG A 96 12.56 -39.14 10.58
N ILE A 97 11.98 -38.29 11.44
CA ILE A 97 10.74 -37.54 11.11
C ILE A 97 11.07 -36.18 10.47
N SER A 98 12.32 -35.71 10.63
CA SER A 98 12.84 -34.47 10.03
C SER A 98 12.71 -34.48 8.50
N SER A 99 13.04 -35.60 7.86
CA SER A 99 13.11 -35.69 6.38
C SER A 99 11.78 -35.44 5.66
N MET A 100 10.65 -35.90 6.21
CA MET A 100 9.33 -35.70 5.59
C MET A 100 8.84 -34.25 5.75
N ILE A 101 9.19 -33.59 6.85
CA ILE A 101 8.84 -32.19 7.07
C ILE A 101 9.72 -31.30 6.18
N GLU A 102 11.03 -31.56 6.14
CA GLU A 102 11.98 -30.86 5.26
C GLU A 102 11.53 -30.92 3.81
N LEU A 103 11.17 -32.11 3.32
CA LEU A 103 10.71 -32.29 1.96
C LEU A 103 9.40 -31.54 1.67
N LYS A 104 8.47 -31.49 2.63
CA LYS A 104 7.25 -30.67 2.51
C LYS A 104 7.56 -29.18 2.46
N ILE A 105 8.50 -28.72 3.28
CA ILE A 105 8.93 -27.31 3.27
C ILE A 105 9.62 -26.97 1.95
N LEU A 106 10.53 -27.80 1.46
CA LEU A 106 11.21 -27.60 0.19
C LEU A 106 10.24 -27.57 -1.00
N ARG A 107 9.20 -28.42 -0.99
CA ARG A 107 8.11 -28.36 -1.98
C ARG A 107 7.35 -27.04 -1.91
N LEU A 108 6.95 -26.61 -0.71
CA LEU A 108 6.25 -25.33 -0.54
C LEU A 108 7.11 -24.13 -0.98
N ILE A 109 8.41 -24.13 -0.66
CA ILE A 109 9.35 -23.11 -1.14
C ILE A 109 9.41 -23.11 -2.67
N HIS A 110 9.48 -24.28 -3.30
CA HIS A 110 9.50 -24.39 -4.75
C HIS A 110 8.21 -23.86 -5.40
N ASP A 111 7.06 -24.18 -4.82
CA ASP A 111 5.76 -23.70 -5.31
C ASP A 111 5.65 -22.17 -5.17
N LEU A 112 6.10 -21.61 -4.05
CA LEU A 112 6.15 -20.17 -3.84
C LEU A 112 7.10 -19.48 -4.82
N ARG A 113 8.27 -20.06 -5.11
CA ARG A 113 9.19 -19.53 -6.14
C ARG A 113 8.57 -19.54 -7.53
N LYS A 114 7.85 -20.61 -7.89
CA LYS A 114 7.09 -20.66 -9.14
C LYS A 114 5.99 -19.58 -9.20
N ALA A 115 5.33 -19.31 -8.08
CA ALA A 115 4.36 -18.22 -7.99
C ALA A 115 5.03 -16.85 -8.21
N ILE A 116 6.25 -16.64 -7.69
CA ILE A 116 7.06 -15.43 -7.98
C ILE A 116 7.39 -15.33 -9.47
N GLU A 117 7.92 -16.40 -10.06
CA GLU A 117 8.29 -16.45 -11.49
C GLU A 117 7.09 -16.18 -12.40
N SER A 118 5.92 -16.67 -12.00
CA SER A 118 4.65 -16.49 -12.72
C SER A 118 3.95 -15.17 -12.37
N LYS A 119 4.54 -14.33 -11.51
CA LYS A 119 4.00 -13.04 -11.04
C LYS A 119 2.57 -13.14 -10.47
N VAL A 120 2.28 -14.24 -9.79
CA VAL A 120 0.94 -14.53 -9.28
C VAL A 120 0.59 -13.57 -8.14
N ASN A 121 -0.51 -12.84 -8.30
CA ASN A 121 -1.04 -11.90 -7.31
C ASN A 121 -0.06 -10.80 -6.89
N PHE A 122 0.83 -10.39 -7.80
CA PHE A 122 1.67 -9.22 -7.57
C PHE A 122 0.84 -7.95 -7.67
N ILE A 123 1.18 -6.98 -6.84
CA ILE A 123 0.54 -5.68 -6.83
C ILE A 123 1.57 -4.66 -7.27
N ASP A 124 1.36 -4.17 -8.48
CA ASP A 124 2.04 -2.99 -8.98
C ASP A 124 1.24 -1.73 -8.63
N LYS A 125 1.80 -0.57 -8.98
CA LYS A 125 1.18 0.73 -8.74
C LYS A 125 -0.24 0.82 -9.30
N VAL A 126 -0.45 0.37 -10.53
CA VAL A 126 -1.76 0.49 -11.20
C VAL A 126 -2.79 -0.40 -10.51
N SER A 127 -2.41 -1.63 -10.16
CA SER A 127 -3.28 -2.57 -9.44
C SER A 127 -3.59 -2.07 -8.03
N PHE A 128 -2.61 -1.47 -7.35
CA PHE A 128 -2.81 -0.85 -6.04
C PHE A 128 -3.83 0.28 -6.11
N GLU A 129 -3.59 1.25 -6.99
CA GLU A 129 -4.47 2.42 -7.17
C GLU A 129 -5.88 2.00 -7.59
N SER A 130 -6.00 1.07 -8.55
CA SER A 130 -7.29 0.55 -9.00
C SER A 130 -8.04 -0.21 -7.90
N ARG A 131 -7.34 -1.01 -7.10
CA ARG A 131 -7.96 -1.85 -6.05
C ARG A 131 -8.55 -1.00 -4.93
N TYR A 132 -7.84 0.05 -4.53
CA TYR A 132 -8.27 0.93 -3.45
C TYR A 132 -9.00 2.18 -3.96
N GLY A 133 -9.20 2.31 -5.28
CA GLY A 133 -9.84 3.47 -5.89
C GLY A 133 -9.06 4.78 -5.68
N LEU A 134 -7.75 4.72 -5.47
CA LEU A 134 -6.93 5.88 -5.13
C LEU A 134 -6.63 6.75 -6.35
N ILE A 135 -6.65 8.06 -6.15
CA ILE A 135 -6.39 9.06 -7.21
C ILE A 135 -5.19 9.91 -6.81
N TRP A 136 -4.08 9.76 -7.55
CA TRP A 136 -2.87 10.56 -7.35
C TRP A 136 -2.93 11.86 -8.16
N LYS A 137 -2.95 13.02 -7.50
CA LYS A 137 -2.87 14.34 -8.17
C LYS A 137 -1.53 15.01 -7.89
N ALA A 138 -0.99 15.71 -8.91
CA ALA A 138 0.27 16.43 -8.80
C ALA A 138 0.18 17.63 -7.84
N GLU A 139 -0.96 18.30 -7.85
CA GLU A 139 -1.28 19.44 -7.00
C GLU A 139 -2.51 19.05 -6.17
N LYS A 140 -2.49 19.37 -4.87
CA LYS A 140 -3.76 19.55 -4.14
C LYS A 140 -4.38 20.73 -4.88
N GLU A 141 -5.44 20.50 -5.65
CA GLU A 141 -6.24 21.62 -6.15
C GLU A 141 -6.47 22.50 -4.93
N GLU A 142 -5.84 23.68 -4.91
CA GLU A 142 -6.18 24.70 -3.93
C GLU A 142 -7.70 24.78 -4.03
N GLU A 143 -8.40 24.50 -2.92
CA GLU A 143 -9.85 24.66 -2.86
C GLU A 143 -10.17 25.92 -3.63
N GLU A 144 -10.95 25.81 -4.73
CA GLU A 144 -11.25 26.95 -5.59
C GLU A 144 -11.54 28.12 -4.70
N HIS A 145 -10.63 29.09 -4.69
CA HIS A 145 -10.62 30.13 -3.68
C HIS A 145 -11.98 30.82 -3.76
N ASP A 146 -12.86 30.56 -2.78
CA ASP A 146 -14.21 31.08 -2.78
C ASP A 146 -14.10 32.58 -2.53
N VAL A 147 -13.93 33.32 -3.64
CA VAL A 147 -13.73 34.77 -3.65
C VAL A 147 -14.86 35.42 -2.87
N THR A 148 -16.07 34.84 -2.88
CA THR A 148 -17.25 35.33 -2.17
C THR A 148 -17.11 35.29 -0.64
N LYS A 149 -16.32 34.37 -0.10
CA LYS A 149 -16.07 34.23 1.35
C LYS A 149 -14.73 34.80 1.81
N CYS A 150 -13.81 35.08 0.89
CA CYS A 150 -12.52 35.66 1.25
C CYS A 150 -12.65 37.12 1.72
N SER A 151 -11.94 37.46 2.80
CA SER A 151 -11.80 38.82 3.37
C SER A 151 -10.63 39.61 2.78
N ASN A 152 -9.90 39.05 1.81
CA ASN A 152 -8.80 39.73 1.13
C ASN A 152 -9.35 40.90 0.28
N VAL A 153 -8.73 42.07 0.38
CA VAL A 153 -9.10 43.30 -0.34
C VAL A 153 -9.19 43.08 -1.85
N PHE A 154 -8.30 42.26 -2.43
CA PHE A 154 -8.34 41.95 -3.87
C PHE A 154 -9.59 41.15 -4.27
N CYS A 155 -10.09 40.28 -3.39
CA CYS A 155 -11.32 39.52 -3.61
C CYS A 155 -12.57 40.39 -3.50
N GLN A 156 -12.53 41.41 -2.65
CA GLN A 156 -13.58 42.43 -2.55
C GLN A 156 -13.70 43.25 -3.84
N TYR A 157 -12.58 43.72 -4.40
CA TYR A 157 -12.58 44.42 -5.69
C TYR A 157 -13.18 43.56 -6.81
N TYR A 158 -12.89 42.26 -6.83
CA TYR A 158 -13.47 41.36 -7.81
C TYR A 158 -15.00 41.22 -7.66
N LYS A 159 -15.52 41.12 -6.42
CA LYS A 159 -16.96 41.11 -6.15
C LYS A 159 -17.63 42.39 -6.66
N ASP A 160 -17.05 43.55 -6.34
CA ASP A 160 -17.60 44.84 -6.73
C ASP A 160 -17.60 45.00 -8.26
N THR A 161 -16.57 44.50 -8.93
CA THR A 161 -16.46 44.52 -10.38
C THR A 161 -17.50 43.63 -11.04
N ILE A 162 -17.69 42.40 -10.56
CA ILE A 162 -18.74 41.49 -11.05
C ILE A 162 -20.13 42.11 -10.83
N PHE A 163 -20.38 42.66 -9.65
CA PHE A 163 -21.64 43.31 -9.32
C PHE A 163 -21.91 44.47 -10.30
N TYR A 164 -20.93 45.34 -10.51
CA TYR A 164 -21.05 46.47 -11.42
C TYR A 164 -21.31 46.05 -12.87
N ILE A 165 -20.57 45.06 -13.38
CA ILE A 165 -20.77 44.50 -14.73
C ILE A 165 -22.17 43.87 -14.84
N SER A 166 -22.63 43.15 -13.81
CA SER A 166 -23.96 42.54 -13.81
C SER A 166 -25.08 43.59 -13.83
N CYS A 167 -24.91 44.70 -13.11
CA CYS A 167 -25.86 45.82 -13.13
C CYS A 167 -25.92 46.50 -14.50
N LEU A 168 -24.76 46.69 -15.15
CA LEU A 168 -24.66 47.25 -16.50
C LEU A 168 -25.34 46.36 -17.55
N LEU A 169 -25.11 45.04 -17.49
CA LEU A 169 -25.66 44.10 -18.46
C LEU A 169 -27.15 43.81 -18.26
N LEU A 170 -27.65 43.84 -17.02
CA LEU A 170 -29.06 43.58 -16.69
C LEU A 170 -29.94 44.83 -16.69
N GLY A 171 -29.38 46.01 -17.03
CA GLY A 171 -30.14 47.27 -17.10
C GLY A 171 -30.76 47.71 -15.77
N LYS A 172 -30.28 47.18 -14.64
CA LYS A 172 -30.80 47.54 -13.31
C LYS A 172 -30.14 48.83 -12.82
N SER A 173 -30.90 49.91 -12.82
CA SER A 173 -30.56 51.19 -12.19
C SER A 173 -30.21 50.97 -10.71
N ILE A 174 -28.95 51.23 -10.34
CA ILE A 174 -28.49 51.22 -8.95
C ILE A 174 -29.11 52.44 -8.25
N LYS A 175 -30.19 52.22 -7.49
CA LYS A 175 -30.67 53.23 -6.54
C LYS A 175 -29.70 53.24 -5.35
N LYS A 176 -28.84 54.25 -5.28
CA LYS A 176 -28.04 54.53 -4.08
C LYS A 176 -28.98 54.79 -2.90
N SER A 177 -29.07 53.81 -1.99
CA SER A 177 -29.62 54.04 -0.65
C SER A 177 -28.50 54.62 0.21
N ASN A 178 -28.48 55.95 0.35
CA ASN A 178 -27.65 56.61 1.36
C ASN A 178 -28.19 56.23 2.74
N LYS A 179 -27.37 55.53 3.53
CA LYS A 179 -27.44 55.53 4.98
C LYS A 179 -26.04 55.38 5.56
#